data_AF-A0A0D5LKF5-F1
#
_entry.id   AF-A0A0D5LKF5-F1
#
_cell.length_a   1.000
_cell.length_b   1.000
_cell.length_c   1.000
_cell.angle_alpha   90.00
_cell.angle_beta   90.00
_cell.angle_gamma   90.00
#
_symmetry.space_group_name_H-M   'P 1'
#
loop_
_entity.id
_entity.type
_entity.pdbx_description
1 polymer ?
#
loop_
_entity_poly.entity_id
_entity_poly.type
_entity_poly.pdbx_seq_one_letter_code
_entity_poly.pdbx_strand_id
1 'polypeptide(L)'
;MAEQKRFYVITDDAPWACLAVFGIGLYGLPDWAEVVDTSQGIDAIPSGSRYRACWHFETSNSRYMQRLVTERWAARELIAATEEFMDRLETKIAERDRVPSGPADDTISGVRADVVIVDEHHHQPKRERANKWH
;
A
#
# COMPACT_ATOMS: atom_id res chain seq x y z
N MET A 1 -14.42 -14.75 19.28
CA MET A 1 -13.75 -13.54 19.81
C MET A 1 -13.04 -12.91 18.62
N ALA A 2 -13.34 -11.65 18.27
CA ALA A 2 -12.66 -10.99 17.16
C ALA A 2 -11.20 -10.79 17.51
N GLU A 3 -10.29 -11.16 16.61
CA GLU A 3 -8.85 -11.00 16.81
C GLU A 3 -8.51 -9.51 16.85
N GLN A 4 -7.91 -9.05 17.95
CA GLN A 4 -7.59 -7.64 18.15
C GLN A 4 -6.44 -7.24 17.24
N LYS A 5 -6.67 -6.26 16.37
CA LYS A 5 -5.63 -5.67 15.52
C LYS A 5 -4.56 -5.02 16.39
N ARG A 6 -3.30 -5.27 16.04
CA ARG A 6 -2.12 -4.87 16.82
C ARG A 6 -1.44 -3.63 16.24
N PHE A 7 -1.77 -3.26 15.02
CA PHE A 7 -1.19 -2.13 14.30
C PHE A 7 -2.19 -1.53 13.32
N TYR A 8 -2.30 -0.21 13.32
CA TYR A 8 -3.21 0.53 12.46
C TYR A 8 -2.43 1.48 11.55
N VAL A 9 -2.68 1.43 10.25
CA VAL A 9 -2.17 2.43 9.30
C VAL A 9 -3.29 3.40 9.02
N ILE A 10 -3.14 4.63 9.47
CA ILE A 10 -4.13 5.69 9.28
C ILE A 10 -3.72 6.51 8.07
N THR A 11 -4.61 6.65 7.09
CA THR A 11 -4.26 7.28 5.82
C THR A 11 -5.46 7.94 5.16
N ASP A 12 -5.20 8.75 4.14
CA ASP A 12 -6.18 9.25 3.19
C ASP A 12 -6.16 8.49 1.84
N ASP A 13 -5.25 7.52 1.68
CA ASP A 13 -5.12 6.67 0.49
C ASP A 13 -4.71 5.25 0.91
N ALA A 14 -5.70 4.36 1.08
CA ALA A 14 -5.48 2.99 1.51
C ALA A 14 -4.61 2.15 0.55
N PRO A 15 -4.84 2.14 -0.78
CA PRO A 15 -3.97 1.44 -1.72
C PRO A 15 -2.50 1.88 -1.64
N TRP A 16 -2.24 3.19 -1.62
CA TRP A 16 -0.89 3.71 -1.51
C TRP A 16 -0.25 3.34 -0.17
N ALA A 17 -0.97 3.47 0.94
CA ALA A 17 -0.45 3.17 2.27
C ALA A 17 -0.10 1.68 2.44
N CYS A 18 -0.90 0.77 1.86
CA CYS A 18 -0.56 -0.66 1.85
C CYS A 18 0.76 -0.95 1.14
N LEU A 19 0.99 -0.31 0.00
CA LEU A 19 2.24 -0.43 -0.74
C LEU A 19 3.40 0.19 0.05
N ALA A 20 3.22 1.40 0.58
CA ALA A 20 4.25 2.14 1.28
C ALA A 20 4.68 1.48 2.61
N VAL A 21 3.74 0.87 3.34
CA VAL A 21 4.01 0.32 4.68
C VAL A 21 4.30 -1.18 4.64
N PHE A 22 3.63 -1.94 3.78
CA PHE A 22 3.70 -3.40 3.80
C PHE A 22 4.28 -4.02 2.51
N GLY A 23 4.54 -3.21 1.48
CA GLY A 23 5.01 -3.69 0.17
C GLY A 23 4.01 -4.61 -0.53
N ILE A 24 2.71 -4.43 -0.29
CA ILE A 24 1.63 -5.30 -0.81
C ILE A 24 0.43 -4.49 -1.28
N GLY A 25 -0.36 -5.10 -2.16
CA GLY A 25 -1.68 -4.58 -2.51
C GLY A 25 -2.69 -4.67 -1.36
N LEU A 26 -3.81 -3.95 -1.49
CA LEU A 26 -4.85 -3.80 -0.47
C LEU A 26 -5.38 -5.12 0.11
N TYR A 27 -5.43 -6.18 -0.70
CA TYR A 27 -5.98 -7.49 -0.32
C TYR A 27 -4.97 -8.44 0.33
N GLY A 28 -3.71 -8.03 0.51
CA GLY A 28 -2.67 -8.86 1.13
C GLY A 28 -2.43 -8.57 2.61
N LEU A 29 -3.26 -7.73 3.23
CA LEU A 29 -2.97 -7.19 4.55
C LEU A 29 -2.88 -8.29 5.61
N PRO A 30 -1.84 -8.30 6.46
CA PRO A 30 -1.75 -9.27 7.55
C PRO A 30 -2.92 -9.12 8.53
N ASP A 31 -3.40 -10.25 9.07
CA ASP A 31 -4.56 -10.27 9.98
C ASP A 31 -4.37 -9.42 11.25
N TRP A 32 -3.13 -9.22 11.69
CA TRP A 32 -2.79 -8.39 12.85
C TRP A 32 -2.75 -6.89 12.54
N ALA A 33 -2.90 -6.48 11.28
CA ALA A 33 -2.90 -5.08 10.83
C ALA A 33 -4.27 -4.66 10.28
N GLU A 34 -4.50 -3.34 10.29
CA GLU A 34 -5.67 -2.71 9.70
C GLU A 34 -5.28 -1.38 9.04
N VAL A 35 -5.87 -1.08 7.88
CA VAL A 35 -5.77 0.23 7.25
C VAL A 35 -7.07 0.98 7.49
N VAL A 36 -6.93 2.21 7.97
CA VAL A 36 -8.04 3.08 8.39
C VAL A 36 -7.99 4.34 7.54
N ASP A 37 -8.99 4.51 6.69
CA ASP A 37 -9.08 5.59 5.69
C ASP A 37 -10.29 6.51 5.87
N THR A 38 -10.99 6.40 7.01
CA THR A 38 -12.15 7.22 7.37
C THR A 38 -12.01 7.80 8.76
N SER A 39 -12.64 8.95 9.01
CA SER A 39 -12.67 9.55 10.35
C SER A 39 -13.38 8.67 11.38
N GLN A 40 -14.50 8.03 10.99
CA GLN A 40 -15.21 7.10 11.87
C GLN A 40 -14.34 5.88 12.22
N GLY A 41 -13.56 5.39 11.26
CA GLY A 41 -12.60 4.32 11.52
C GLY A 41 -11.52 4.76 12.51
N ILE A 42 -11.03 6.01 12.40
CA ILE A 42 -10.06 6.57 13.35
C ILE A 42 -10.66 6.60 14.75
N ASP A 43 -11.91 7.05 14.92
CA ASP A 43 -12.58 7.09 16.23
C ASP A 43 -12.77 5.69 16.83
N ALA A 44 -13.00 4.69 15.98
CA ALA A 44 -13.19 3.31 16.41
C ALA A 44 -11.89 2.62 16.88
N ILE A 45 -10.71 3.20 16.60
CA ILE A 45 -9.43 2.61 17.04
C ILE A 45 -9.40 2.57 18.58
N PRO A 46 -9.20 1.38 19.19
CA PRO A 46 -9.12 1.26 20.64
C PRO A 46 -7.97 2.08 21.23
N SER A 47 -8.19 2.71 22.37
CA SER A 47 -7.12 3.45 23.08
C SER A 47 -5.97 2.49 23.49
N GLY A 48 -4.74 3.00 23.41
CA GLY A 48 -3.51 2.21 23.60
C GLY A 48 -3.05 1.49 22.33
N SER A 49 -3.74 1.64 21.20
CA SER A 49 -3.34 1.01 19.94
C SER A 49 -2.12 1.67 19.33
N ARG A 50 -1.27 0.86 18.69
CA ARG A 50 -0.13 1.35 17.91
C ARG A 50 -0.57 1.75 16.51
N TYR A 51 -0.11 2.89 16.02
CA TYR A 51 -0.45 3.38 14.69
C TYR A 51 0.74 3.95 13.91
N ARG A 52 0.58 4.04 12.58
CA ARG A 52 1.38 4.85 11.68
C ARG A 52 0.44 5.73 10.86
N ALA A 53 0.69 7.04 10.84
CA ALA A 53 -0.04 7.95 9.95
C ALA A 53 0.72 8.13 8.63
N CYS A 54 0.00 8.02 7.52
CA CYS A 54 0.52 8.09 6.16
C CYS A 54 -0.40 9.01 5.35
N TRP A 55 0.07 10.21 4.99
CA TRP A 55 -0.72 11.19 4.26
C TRP A 55 -0.19 11.31 2.84
N HIS A 56 -1.07 11.15 1.85
CA HIS A 56 -0.75 11.22 0.43
C HIS A 56 -1.38 12.45 -0.23
N PHE A 57 -2.60 12.81 0.13
CA PHE A 57 -3.35 13.91 -0.47
C PHE A 57 -3.47 15.12 0.48
N GLU A 58 -3.44 16.33 -0.06
CA GLU A 58 -3.61 17.55 0.74
C GLU A 58 -5.06 18.09 0.70
N THR A 59 -6.03 17.21 0.87
CA THR A 59 -7.46 17.59 0.86
C THR A 59 -7.93 18.11 2.22
N SER A 60 -9.08 18.80 2.24
CA SER A 60 -9.75 19.19 3.50
C SER A 60 -10.07 17.97 4.38
N ASN A 61 -10.43 16.84 3.77
CA ASN A 61 -10.67 15.60 4.51
C ASN A 61 -9.39 15.05 5.14
N SER A 62 -8.29 15.04 4.38
CA SER A 62 -6.97 14.63 4.90
C SER A 62 -6.54 15.49 6.08
N ARG A 63 -6.70 16.82 5.99
CA ARG A 63 -6.41 17.74 7.10
C ARG A 63 -7.30 17.50 8.32
N TYR A 64 -8.57 17.18 8.11
CA TYR A 64 -9.48 16.83 9.20
C TYR A 64 -9.05 15.53 9.91
N MET A 65 -8.71 14.50 9.14
CA MET A 65 -8.20 13.24 9.69
C MET A 65 -6.85 13.42 10.41
N GLN A 66 -5.93 14.20 9.84
CA GLN A 66 -4.66 14.58 10.47
C GLN A 66 -4.88 15.23 11.84
N ARG A 67 -5.83 16.17 11.90
CA ARG A 67 -6.20 16.82 13.16
C ARG A 67 -6.73 15.79 14.17
N LEU A 68 -7.64 14.91 13.76
CA LEU A 68 -8.22 13.88 14.63
C LEU A 68 -7.13 12.95 15.20
N VAL A 69 -6.23 12.46 14.36
CA VAL A 69 -5.10 11.62 14.78
C VAL A 69 -4.21 12.37 15.77
N THR A 70 -3.93 13.64 15.50
CA THR A 70 -3.10 14.49 16.37
C THR A 70 -3.75 14.69 17.74
N GLU A 71 -5.05 14.96 17.78
CA GLU A 71 -5.81 15.11 19.03
C GLU A 71 -5.79 13.82 19.86
N ARG A 72 -6.04 12.67 19.23
CA ARG A 72 -6.02 11.36 19.91
C ARG A 72 -4.61 10.96 20.38
N TRP A 73 -3.58 11.26 19.60
CA TRP A 73 -2.18 11.07 20.01
C TRP A 73 -1.82 11.97 21.20
N ALA A 74 -2.20 13.25 21.17
CA ALA A 74 -1.97 14.18 22.27
C ALA A 74 -2.69 13.75 23.56
N ALA A 75 -3.87 13.13 23.43
CA ALA A 75 -4.61 12.51 24.53
C ALA A 75 -4.00 11.18 25.02
N ARG A 76 -2.91 10.70 24.39
CA ARG A 76 -2.23 9.41 24.66
C ARG A 76 -3.11 8.19 24.40
N GLU A 77 -4.14 8.33 23.57
CA GLU A 77 -4.98 7.22 23.13
C GLU A 77 -4.34 6.43 21.99
N LEU A 78 -3.50 7.09 21.19
CA LEU A 78 -2.78 6.46 20.10
C LEU A 78 -1.27 6.47 20.37
N ILE A 79 -0.62 5.34 20.13
CA ILE A 79 0.82 5.16 20.31
C ILE A 79 1.49 5.16 18.93
N ALA A 80 2.26 6.19 18.62
CA ALA A 80 2.99 6.25 17.36
C ALA A 80 3.98 5.06 17.26
N ALA A 81 4.00 4.39 16.11
CA ALA A 81 4.97 3.36 15.82
C ALA A 81 6.38 3.96 15.80
N THR A 82 7.29 3.33 16.54
CA THR A 82 8.70 3.72 16.61
C THR A 82 9.43 3.31 15.34
N GLU A 83 10.56 3.95 15.04
CA GLU A 83 11.45 3.55 13.93
C GLU A 83 11.86 2.08 14.07
N GLU A 84 12.28 1.64 15.26
CA GLU A 84 12.62 0.23 15.52
C GLU A 84 11.47 -0.75 15.22
N PHE A 85 10.22 -0.32 15.39
CA PHE A 85 9.08 -1.14 14.99
C PHE A 85 8.95 -1.23 13.46
N MET A 86 9.17 -0.11 12.77
CA MET A 86 9.14 -0.05 11.30
C MET A 86 10.29 -0.85 10.69
N ASP A 87 11.51 -0.77 11.22
CA ASP A 87 12.66 -1.55 10.74
C ASP A 87 12.41 -3.06 10.87
N ARG A 88 11.81 -3.48 11.98
CA ARG A 88 11.40 -4.88 12.16
C ARG A 88 10.29 -5.29 11.19
N LEU A 89 9.40 -4.38 10.84
CA LEU A 89 8.36 -4.62 9.83
C LEU A 89 9.00 -4.80 8.44
N GLU A 90 9.91 -3.91 8.06
CA GLU A 90 10.67 -3.99 6.81
C GLU A 90 11.49 -5.28 6.70
N THR A 91 12.14 -5.68 7.80
CA THR A 91 12.89 -6.95 7.84
C THR A 91 11.96 -8.14 7.56
N LYS A 92 10.77 -8.17 8.17
CA LYS A 92 9.78 -9.22 7.92
C LYS A 92 9.25 -9.22 6.50
N ILE A 93 9.08 -8.04 5.89
CA ILE A 93 8.68 -7.91 4.49
C ILE A 93 9.78 -8.49 3.58
N ALA A 94 11.04 -8.13 3.82
CA ALA A 94 12.18 -8.66 3.08
C ALA A 94 12.34 -10.19 3.23
N GLU A 95 12.07 -10.73 4.43
CA GLU A 95 12.07 -12.17 4.67
C GLU A 95 10.94 -12.89 3.90
N ARG A 96 9.73 -12.31 3.89
CA ARG A 96 8.59 -12.82 3.12
C ARG A 96 8.89 -12.83 1.62
N ASP A 97 9.50 -11.77 1.11
CA ASP A 97 9.77 -11.58 -0.31
C ASP A 97 11.03 -12.31 -0.80
N ARG A 98 11.78 -12.93 0.12
CA ARG A 98 12.91 -13.78 -0.24
C ARG A 98 12.39 -15.00 -1.01
N VAL A 99 12.57 -14.97 -2.32
CA VAL A 99 12.38 -16.15 -3.18
C VAL A 99 13.36 -17.23 -2.70
N PRO A 100 12.90 -18.46 -2.41
CA PRO A 100 13.83 -19.55 -2.15
C PRO A 100 14.66 -19.77 -3.41
N SER A 101 15.97 -19.56 -3.31
CA SER A 101 16.92 -19.99 -4.34
C SER A 101 16.88 -21.52 -4.40
N GLY A 102 15.93 -22.07 -5.16
CA GLY A 102 16.05 -23.44 -5.65
C GLY A 102 17.33 -23.54 -6.50
N PRO A 103 17.98 -24.71 -6.56
CA PRO A 103 19.06 -24.90 -7.51
C PRO A 103 18.52 -24.53 -8.90
N ALA A 104 19.29 -23.74 -9.65
CA ALA A 104 19.03 -23.51 -11.07
C ALA A 104 19.06 -24.89 -11.74
N ASP A 105 17.88 -25.47 -11.95
CA ASP A 105 17.73 -26.73 -12.65
C ASP A 105 17.91 -26.42 -14.14
N ASP A 106 19.13 -26.60 -14.62
CA ASP A 106 19.60 -26.41 -16.00
C ASP A 106 19.00 -27.45 -16.98
N THR A 107 17.77 -27.91 -16.73
CA THR A 107 17.19 -29.07 -17.40
C THR A 107 15.72 -28.91 -17.75
N ILE A 108 15.36 -27.88 -18.52
CA ILE A 108 14.19 -27.97 -19.43
C ILE A 108 14.60 -27.54 -20.83
N SER A 109 15.34 -28.45 -21.49
CA SER A 109 15.27 -28.59 -22.93
C SER A 109 13.97 -29.30 -23.28
N GLY A 110 13.08 -28.61 -24.01
CA GLY A 110 12.03 -29.28 -24.79
C GLY A 110 10.58 -29.06 -24.38
N VAL A 111 10.08 -27.82 -24.45
CA VAL A 111 8.72 -27.56 -24.96
C VAL A 111 8.77 -26.30 -25.82
N ARG A 112 8.78 -26.48 -27.14
CA ARG A 112 8.44 -25.42 -28.09
C ARG A 112 6.95 -25.11 -27.92
N ALA A 113 6.63 -23.96 -27.36
CA ALA A 113 5.36 -23.29 -27.63
C ALA A 113 5.65 -22.22 -28.67
N ASP A 114 5.26 -22.49 -29.92
CA ASP A 114 5.21 -21.50 -30.99
C ASP A 114 4.28 -20.35 -30.57
N VAL A 115 4.87 -19.25 -30.11
CA VAL A 115 4.20 -17.95 -30.08
C VAL A 115 4.69 -17.19 -31.30
N VAL A 116 3.91 -17.27 -32.37
CA VAL A 116 4.04 -16.42 -33.54
C VAL A 116 3.79 -14.98 -33.08
N ILE A 117 4.86 -14.20 -32.96
CA ILE A 117 4.77 -12.74 -32.84
C ILE A 117 4.36 -12.23 -34.23
N VAL A 118 3.07 -11.99 -34.44
CA VAL A 118 2.59 -11.22 -35.58
C VAL A 118 2.84 -9.74 -35.25
N ASP A 119 3.82 -9.19 -35.95
CA ASP A 119 4.13 -7.76 -35.99
C ASP A 119 3.03 -7.04 -36.79
N GLU A 120 2.01 -6.52 -36.10
CA GLU A 120 1.04 -5.59 -36.69
C GLU A 120 1.50 -4.15 -36.43
N HIS A 121 2.35 -3.67 -37.35
CA HIS A 121 2.54 -2.26 -37.63
C HIS A 121 1.21 -1.55 -37.92
N HIS A 122 0.54 -1.07 -36.88
CA HIS A 122 -0.52 -0.10 -37.02
C HIS A 122 0.08 1.28 -37.33
N HIS A 123 0.09 1.61 -38.62
CA HIS A 123 0.25 2.96 -39.14
C HIS A 123 -0.66 3.94 -38.39
N GLN A 124 -0.07 4.85 -37.59
CA GLN A 124 -0.76 6.07 -37.19
C GLN A 124 -0.66 7.10 -38.32
N PRO A 125 -1.79 7.59 -38.88
CA PRO A 125 -1.76 8.72 -39.79
C PRO A 125 -1.46 10.02 -39.02
N LYS A 126 -0.54 10.81 -39.59
CA LYS A 126 -0.16 12.16 -39.17
C LYS A 126 -1.39 13.01 -38.83
N ARG A 127 -1.50 13.47 -37.58
CA ARG A 127 -2.44 14.54 -37.22
C ARG A 127 -1.88 15.87 -37.69
N GLU A 128 -2.39 16.34 -38.82
CA GLU A 128 -2.28 17.74 -39.26
C GLU A 128 -3.00 18.67 -38.28
N ARG A 129 -2.38 19.83 -38.05
CA ARG A 129 -2.93 20.97 -37.30
C ARG A 129 -4.08 21.61 -38.10
N ALA A 130 -5.20 21.92 -37.44
CA ALA A 130 -6.08 23.01 -37.87
C ALA A 130 -6.96 23.55 -36.73
N ASN A 131 -6.66 24.79 -36.35
CA ASN A 131 -7.54 25.95 -36.10
C ASN A 131 -8.79 25.91 -35.19
N LYS A 132 -8.72 26.82 -34.19
CA LYS A 132 -9.76 27.70 -33.61
C LYS A 132 -11.09 27.80 -34.36
N TRP A 133 -12.20 27.61 -33.63
CA TRP A 133 -13.53 28.29 -33.67
C TRP A 133 -14.19 27.93 -32.31
N HIS A 134 -14.87 28.76 -31.50
CA HIS A 134 -15.48 30.08 -31.58
C HIS A 134 -15.20 30.88 -30.29
#